data_AF-A0A7V0YF97-F1
#
_entry.id   AF-A0A7V0YF97-F1
#
_cell.length_a   1.000
_cell.length_b   1.000
_cell.length_c   1.000
_cell.angle_alpha   90.00
_cell.angle_beta   90.00
_cell.angle_gamma   90.00
#
_symmetry.space_group_name_H-M   'P 1'
#
loop_
_entity.id
_entity.type
_entity.pdbx_description
1 polymer ?
#
loop_
_entity_poly.entity_id
_entity_poly.type
_entity_poly.pdbx_seq_one_letter_code
_entity_poly.pdbx_strand_id
1 'polypeptide(L)' 'MAVTKTYEGINEKIRRGEAVVVTAEEIIDIVKDVGVAKATEKVDVITTGTFGPMCSSGAFIK' A
#
# COMPACT_ATOMS: atom_id res chain seq x y z
N MET A 1 -6.21 6.33 16.64
CA MET A 1 -7.28 5.38 16.24
C MET A 1 -6.79 4.66 15.00
N ALA A 2 -7.03 3.35 14.87
CA ALA A 2 -6.66 2.63 13.66
C ALA A 2 -7.64 3.04 12.54
N VAL A 3 -7.15 3.62 11.45
CA VAL A 3 -7.96 3.93 10.28
C VAL A 3 -8.15 2.66 9.48
N THR A 4 -9.37 2.12 9.50
CA THR A 4 -9.75 0.96 8.68
C THR A 4 -10.18 1.45 7.31
N LYS A 5 -9.41 1.10 6.27
CA LYS A 5 -9.78 1.35 4.87
C LYS A 5 -10.49 0.11 4.31
N THR A 6 -11.51 0.32 3.48
CA THR A 6 -12.22 -0.76 2.77
C THR A 6 -11.66 -0.96 1.38
N TYR A 7 -11.72 -2.19 0.87
CA TYR A 7 -11.28 -2.49 -0.49
C TYR A 7 -12.09 -1.73 -1.53
N GLU A 8 -13.41 -1.61 -1.34
CA GLU A 8 -14.29 -0.86 -2.23
C GLU A 8 -13.86 0.60 -2.35
N GLY A 9 -13.56 1.25 -1.21
CA GLY A 9 -13.14 2.65 -1.18
C GLY A 9 -11.75 2.84 -1.81
N ILE A 10 -10.81 1.94 -1.54
CA ILE A 10 -9.48 1.98 -2.19
C ILE A 10 -9.62 1.80 -3.71
N ASN A 11 -10.43 0.85 -4.17
CA ASN A 11 -10.65 0.60 -5.59
C ASN A 11 -11.31 1.79 -6.30
N GLU A 12 -12.21 2.50 -5.64
CA GLU A 12 -12.80 3.73 -6.18
C GLU A 12 -11.75 4.84 -6.35
N LYS A 13 -10.89 5.05 -5.34
CA LYS A 13 -9.77 6.00 -5.44
C LYS A 13 -8.81 5.65 -6.58
N ILE A 14 -8.50 4.36 -6.77
CA ILE A 14 -7.65 3.89 -7.87
C ILE A 14 -8.30 4.23 -9.22
N ARG A 15 -9.60 3.92 -9.40
CA ARG A 15 -10.33 4.24 -10.64
C ARG A 15 -10.39 5.74 -10.93
N ARG A 16 -10.44 6.58 -9.89
CA ARG A 16 -10.43 8.04 -9.99
C ARG A 16 -9.03 8.64 -10.17
N GLY A 17 -7.97 7.83 -10.07
CA GLY A 17 -6.58 8.32 -10.13
C GLY A 17 -6.13 9.10 -8.89
N GLU A 18 -6.80 8.91 -7.76
CA GLU A 18 -6.56 9.67 -6.52
C GLU A 18 -5.91 8.83 -5.42
N ALA A 19 -5.67 7.54 -5.66
CA ALA A 19 -5.03 6.67 -4.69
C ALA A 19 -3.56 7.08 -4.49
N VAL A 20 -3.16 7.24 -3.22
CA VAL A 20 -1.74 7.44 -2.87
C VAL A 20 -1.06 6.08 -2.80
N VAL A 21 -0.21 5.80 -3.80
CA VAL A 21 0.54 4.56 -3.94
C VAL A 21 2.01 4.82 -3.64
N VAL A 22 2.63 3.98 -2.81
CA VAL A 22 4.06 4.07 -2.44
C VAL A 22 4.72 2.70 -2.52
N THR A 23 6.05 2.67 -2.63
CA THR A 23 6.81 1.41 -2.56
C THR A 23 7.05 0.95 -1.13
N ALA A 24 7.52 -0.30 -1.00
CA ALA A 24 7.94 -0.89 0.27
C ALA A 24 9.13 -0.14 0.91
N GLU A 25 9.99 0.48 0.10
CA GLU A 25 11.10 1.29 0.56
C GLU A 25 10.63 2.67 1.01
N GLU A 26 9.75 3.32 0.24
CA GLU A 26 9.24 4.67 0.55
C GLU A 26 8.41 4.70 1.85
N ILE A 27 7.62 3.66 2.11
CA ILE A 27 6.79 3.62 3.32
C ILE A 27 7.62 3.60 4.62
N ILE A 28 8.85 3.08 4.56
CA ILE A 28 9.74 3.02 5.73
C ILE A 28 10.04 4.44 6.22
N ASP A 29 10.38 5.36 5.32
CA ASP A 29 10.74 6.72 5.69
C ASP A 29 9.50 7.54 6.08
N ILE A 30 8.37 7.34 5.40
CA ILE A 30 7.08 7.95 5.79
C ILE A 30 6.72 7.57 7.24
N VAL A 31 6.86 6.28 7.60
CA VAL A 31 6.55 5.81 8.95
C VAL A 31 7.53 6.37 9.98
N LYS A 32 8.82 6.51 9.66
CA LYS A 32 9.80 7.15 10.55
C LYS A 32 9.45 8.62 10.82
N ASP A 33 8.98 9.34 9.81
CA ASP A 33 8.70 10.77 9.90
C ASP A 33 7.39 11.09 10.63
N VAL A 34 6.32 10.36 10.33
CA VAL A 34 4.97 10.69 10.83
C VAL A 34 4.36 9.64 11.76
N GLY A 35 4.99 8.47 11.88
CA GLY A 35 4.47 7.33 12.64
C GLY A 35 3.40 6.54 11.88
N VAL A 36 3.18 5.29 12.30
CA VAL A 36 2.29 4.33 11.61
C VAL A 36 0.86 4.86 11.44
N ALA A 37 0.26 5.43 12.50
CA ALA A 37 -1.14 5.86 12.44
C ALA A 37 -1.37 6.94 11.36
N LYS A 38 -0.49 7.94 11.29
CA LYS A 38 -0.57 9.01 10.27
C LYS A 38 -0.15 8.52 8.89
N ALA A 39 0.78 7.57 8.81
CA ALA A 39 1.14 6.94 7.55
C ALA A 39 -0.07 6.20 6.94
N THR A 40 -0.82 5.45 7.75
CA THR A 40 -2.04 4.73 7.33
C THR A 40 -3.15 5.68 6.87
N GLU A 41 -3.26 6.88 7.45
CA GLU A 41 -4.19 7.91 6.98
C GLU A 41 -3.84 8.38 5.56
N LYS A 42 -2.55 8.63 5.31
CA LYS A 42 -2.04 9.24 4.07
C LYS A 42 -1.86 8.26 2.91
N VAL A 43 -1.47 7.01 3.18
CA VAL A 43 -1.13 6.01 2.15
C VAL A 43 -2.30 5.07 1.92
N ASP A 44 -2.66 4.85 0.67
CA ASP A 44 -3.77 3.98 0.26
C ASP A 44 -3.29 2.57 -0.13
N VAL A 45 -2.17 2.47 -0.85
CA VAL A 45 -1.62 1.19 -1.34
C VAL A 45 -0.10 1.19 -1.18
N ILE A 46 0.45 0.07 -0.71
CA ILE A 46 1.90 -0.18 -0.71
C ILE A 46 2.18 -1.25 -1.76
N THR A 47 3.04 -0.95 -2.73
CA THR A 47 3.48 -1.89 -3.75
C THR A 47 4.83 -2.46 -3.37
N THR A 48 4.90 -3.78 -3.26
CA THR A 48 6.17 -4.50 -3.11
C THR A 48 6.62 -5.00 -4.48
N GLY A 49 7.83 -4.65 -4.89
CA GLY A 49 8.47 -5.33 -6.03
C GLY A 49 8.83 -6.75 -5.61
N THR A 50 8.21 -7.76 -6.23
CA THR A 50 8.54 -9.16 -5.96
C THR A 50 9.10 -9.80 -7.23
N PHE A 51 10.35 -10.23 -7.22
CA PHE A 51 10.95 -11.10 -8.23
C PHE A 51 11.03 -12.54 -7.68
N GLY A 52 9.86 -13.09 -7.35
CA GLY A 52 9.73 -14.39 -6.69
C GLY A 52 8.25 -14.75 -6.53
N PRO A 53 7.94 -16.03 -6.26
CA PRO A 53 6.55 -16.41 -5.98
C PRO A 53 6.06 -15.59 -4.78
N MET A 54 4.97 -14.84 -4.92
CA MET A 54 4.33 -14.22 -3.75
C MET A 54 4.11 -15.32 -2.71
N CYS A 55 4.45 -15.03 -1.44
CA CYS A 55 4.59 -15.99 -0.34
C CYS A 55 3.36 -16.88 -0.04
N SER A 56 2.29 -16.79 -0.82
CA SER A 56 1.07 -17.61 -0.73
C SER A 56 0.53 -18.13 -2.08
N SER A 57 1.03 -17.70 -3.24
CA SER A 57 0.41 -18.04 -4.54
C SER A 57 1.27 -18.87 -5.49
N GLY A 58 2.60 -18.94 -5.31
CA GLY A 58 3.46 -19.68 -6.24
C GLY A 58 3.44 -19.15 -7.68
N ALA A 59 2.78 -18.01 -7.94
CA ALA A 59 2.56 -17.51 -9.28
C ALA A 59 3.79 -16.76 -9.78
N PHE A 60 4.51 -17.37 -10.71
CA PHE A 60 5.44 -16.68 -11.60
C PHE A 60 4.62 -16.04 -12.73
N ILE A 61 4.44 -14.73 -12.68
CA ILE A 61 3.97 -13.98 -13.83
C ILE A 61 5.22 -13.67 -14.67
N LYS A 62 5.31 -14.33 -15.82
CA LYS A 62 6.32 -14.09 -16.86
C LYS A 62 5.89 -12.93 -17.74
#